data_AF-A0A955VXM1-F1
#
_entry.id   AF-A0A955VXM1-F1
#
_cell.length_a   1.000
_cell.length_b   1.000
_cell.length_c   1.000
_cell.angle_alpha   90.00
_cell.angle_beta   90.00
_cell.angle_gamma   90.00
#
_symmetry.space_group_name_H-M   'P 1'
#
loop_
_entity.id
_entity.type
_entity.pdbx_description
1 polymer ?
#
loop_
_entity_poly.entity_id
_entity_poly.type
_entity_poly.pdbx_seq_one_letter_code
_entity_poly.pdbx_strand_id
1 'polypeptide(L)'
;MTTPRSNAATPAATPGIARALRRTGRALALTLGLGLALTTAALGCSRPQGSDANARCAECGMLLSLSKGWGGDTVTPSGQTVRFDTPKCLLRWRASHEDRGADHARLTEYYTSELAPLSRLTLVEGSDVLGPMGADLVPVEGRASVEAFLRDHGGKALAPAEVTAATLAALK
;
A
#
# COMPACT_ATOMS: atom_id res chain seq x y z
N MET A 1 -62.54 -89.24 -30.99
CA MET A 1 -63.13 -87.96 -31.46
C MET A 1 -62.28 -86.85 -30.89
N THR A 2 -61.50 -86.16 -31.72
CA THR A 2 -60.95 -84.81 -31.45
C THR A 2 -60.28 -84.29 -32.72
N THR A 3 -60.97 -83.36 -33.37
CA THR A 3 -60.46 -82.35 -34.32
C THR A 3 -60.21 -81.04 -33.56
N PRO A 4 -59.71 -79.95 -34.17
CA PRO A 4 -58.47 -79.81 -34.93
C PRO A 4 -57.65 -78.57 -34.50
N ARG A 5 -56.48 -78.41 -35.16
CA ARG A 5 -55.64 -77.20 -35.35
C ARG A 5 -56.30 -75.84 -35.09
N SER A 6 -55.55 -74.93 -34.47
CA SER A 6 -55.27 -73.63 -35.10
C SER A 6 -54.02 -72.95 -34.52
N ASN A 7 -53.20 -72.39 -35.42
CA ASN A 7 -52.09 -71.50 -35.16
C ASN A 7 -52.63 -70.07 -34.93
N ALA A 8 -52.06 -69.35 -33.96
CA ALA A 8 -52.06 -67.89 -33.92
C ALA A 8 -50.79 -67.47 -33.16
N ALA A 9 -49.78 -66.98 -33.86
CA ALA A 9 -49.53 -65.56 -34.08
C ALA A 9 -48.91 -64.89 -32.84
N THR A 10 -47.59 -64.71 -32.90
CA THR A 10 -46.80 -63.86 -32.01
C THR A 10 -47.22 -62.40 -32.18
N PRO A 11 -47.33 -61.62 -31.09
CA PRO A 11 -47.02 -60.21 -31.15
C PRO A 11 -45.72 -59.89 -30.38
N ALA A 12 -45.02 -58.92 -30.97
CA ALA A 12 -43.71 -58.42 -30.63
C ALA A 12 -43.52 -58.03 -29.16
N ALA A 13 -42.30 -58.25 -28.68
CA ALA A 13 -41.79 -57.77 -27.42
C ALA A 13 -41.90 -56.24 -27.33
N THR A 14 -42.43 -55.79 -26.19
CA THR A 14 -42.53 -54.39 -25.78
C THR A 14 -41.14 -53.80 -25.58
N PRO A 15 -40.76 -52.68 -26.22
CA PRO A 15 -39.52 -52.01 -25.89
C PRO A 15 -39.65 -51.35 -24.52
N GLY A 16 -38.91 -51.89 -23.55
CA GLY A 16 -38.74 -51.31 -22.22
C GLY A 16 -38.12 -49.90 -22.31
N ILE A 17 -38.83 -48.93 -21.76
CA ILE A 17 -38.34 -47.95 -20.78
C ILE A 17 -36.80 -47.79 -20.71
N ALA A 18 -36.21 -47.19 -21.74
CA ALA A 18 -34.80 -46.80 -21.72
C ALA A 18 -34.56 -45.52 -22.55
N ARG A 19 -35.32 -44.46 -22.27
CA ARG A 19 -35.07 -43.15 -22.88
C ARG A 19 -35.43 -41.99 -21.96
N ALA A 20 -34.93 -42.00 -20.72
CA ALA A 20 -35.14 -40.88 -19.79
C ALA A 20 -33.96 -40.56 -18.86
N LEU A 21 -32.72 -40.87 -19.24
CA LEU A 21 -31.54 -40.53 -18.42
C LEU A 21 -30.40 -39.87 -19.22
N ARG A 22 -30.74 -39.01 -20.19
CA ARG A 22 -29.72 -38.19 -20.91
C ARG A 22 -29.93 -36.68 -20.80
N ARG A 23 -30.70 -36.18 -19.83
CA ARG A 23 -30.99 -34.73 -19.73
C ARG A 23 -30.79 -34.05 -18.38
N THR A 24 -30.46 -34.77 -17.31
CA THR A 24 -30.33 -34.17 -15.97
C THR A 24 -28.89 -33.96 -15.48
N GLY A 25 -27.87 -34.25 -16.31
CA GLY A 25 -26.45 -34.13 -15.93
C GLY A 25 -25.72 -32.86 -16.36
N ARG A 26 -26.43 -31.82 -16.84
CA ARG A 26 -25.80 -30.57 -17.34
C ARG A 26 -26.24 -29.29 -16.64
N ALA A 27 -27.22 -29.34 -15.75
CA ALA A 27 -27.74 -28.14 -15.08
C ALA A 27 -27.21 -27.93 -13.65
N LEU A 28 -26.53 -28.91 -13.04
CA LEU A 28 -26.03 -28.81 -11.66
C LEU A 28 -24.49 -28.70 -11.55
N ALA A 29 -23.79 -28.47 -12.67
CA ALA A 29 -22.35 -28.21 -12.68
C ALA A 29 -22.00 -26.72 -12.88
N LEU A 30 -23.00 -25.84 -13.00
CA LEU A 30 -22.78 -24.43 -13.35
C LEU A 30 -23.29 -23.41 -12.31
N THR A 31 -23.87 -23.86 -11.20
CA THR A 31 -24.20 -22.98 -10.06
C THR A 31 -23.26 -23.17 -8.87
N LEU A 32 -22.52 -24.28 -8.79
CA LEU A 32 -21.51 -24.49 -7.73
C LEU A 32 -20.10 -24.03 -8.13
N GLY A 33 -19.89 -23.65 -9.39
CA GLY A 33 -18.59 -23.13 -9.89
C GLY A 33 -18.47 -21.60 -9.89
N LEU A 34 -19.58 -20.87 -9.82
CA LEU A 34 -19.58 -19.40 -9.96
C LEU A 34 -19.71 -18.65 -8.63
N GLY A 35 -20.16 -19.31 -7.56
CA GLY A 35 -20.25 -18.70 -6.23
C GLY A 35 -18.94 -18.65 -5.44
N LEU A 36 -17.93 -19.44 -5.84
CA LEU A 36 -16.66 -19.55 -5.10
C LEU A 36 -15.52 -18.69 -5.69
N ALA A 37 -15.78 -17.97 -6.79
CA ALA A 37 -14.76 -17.18 -7.47
C ALA A 37 -14.75 -15.69 -7.06
N LEU A 38 -15.60 -15.27 -6.11
CA LEU A 38 -15.87 -13.84 -5.85
C LEU A 38 -15.51 -13.34 -4.43
N THR A 39 -14.64 -14.02 -3.69
CA THR A 39 -14.26 -13.61 -2.32
C THR A 39 -12.76 -13.36 -2.10
N THR A 40 -11.92 -13.36 -3.14
CA THR A 40 -10.45 -13.20 -2.98
C THR A 40 -9.92 -11.85 -3.45
N ALA A 41 -10.62 -10.74 -3.19
CA ALA A 41 -10.14 -9.41 -3.57
C ALA A 41 -10.33 -8.38 -2.45
N ALA A 42 -9.57 -8.49 -1.34
CA ALA A 42 -9.40 -7.37 -0.42
C ALA A 42 -8.18 -7.44 0.52
N LEU A 43 -7.23 -8.36 0.35
CA LEU A 43 -5.95 -8.23 1.05
C LEU A 43 -5.04 -7.37 0.18
N GLY A 44 -5.22 -6.05 0.29
CA GLY A 44 -4.20 -5.10 -0.08
C GLY A 44 -2.98 -5.34 0.80
N CYS A 45 -2.13 -6.29 0.42
CA CYS A 45 -0.85 -6.50 1.07
C CYS A 45 0.01 -5.27 0.78
N SER A 46 0.00 -4.30 1.69
CA SER A 46 1.08 -3.33 1.82
C SER A 46 2.38 -4.13 1.77
N ARG A 47 3.12 -4.05 0.66
CA ARG A 47 4.38 -4.79 0.55
C ARG A 47 5.25 -4.34 1.72
N PRO A 48 5.74 -5.26 2.56
CA PRO A 48 6.69 -4.88 3.59
C PRO A 48 7.84 -4.16 2.89
N GLN A 49 8.25 -3.02 3.44
CA GLN A 49 9.48 -2.39 3.01
C GLN A 49 10.58 -3.45 3.17
N GLY A 50 11.24 -3.80 2.06
CA GLY A 50 12.11 -4.98 2.03
C GLY A 50 13.17 -4.96 3.14
N SER A 51 13.82 -6.10 3.39
CA SER A 51 15.02 -6.20 4.24
C SER A 51 15.95 -5.01 3.99
N ASP A 52 16.64 -4.49 5.01
CA ASP A 52 17.38 -3.21 4.96
C ASP A 52 18.23 -3.01 3.68
N ALA A 53 18.78 -4.08 3.09
CA ALA A 53 19.51 -4.06 1.82
C ALA A 53 18.72 -3.59 0.58
N ASN A 54 17.39 -3.68 0.59
CA ASN A 54 16.50 -3.36 -0.53
C ASN A 54 15.29 -2.52 -0.10
N ALA A 55 15.38 -1.84 1.05
CA ALA A 55 14.31 -0.97 1.51
C ALA A 55 14.06 0.16 0.50
N ARG A 56 12.79 0.47 0.22
CA ARG A 56 12.38 1.51 -0.74
C ARG A 56 11.55 2.57 -0.06
N CYS A 57 11.73 3.82 -0.44
CA CYS A 57 10.87 4.93 -0.01
C CYS A 57 9.41 4.60 -0.34
N ALA A 58 8.53 4.71 0.65
CA ALA A 58 7.11 4.39 0.46
C ALA A 58 6.36 5.41 -0.40
N GLU A 59 6.91 6.62 -0.56
CA GLU A 59 6.32 7.67 -1.40
C GLU A 59 6.76 7.55 -2.86
N CYS A 60 8.07 7.59 -3.14
CA CYS A 60 8.61 7.66 -4.51
C CYS A 60 9.11 6.32 -5.07
N GLY A 61 9.22 5.28 -4.23
CA GLY A 61 9.73 3.96 -4.64
C GLY A 61 11.24 3.86 -4.85
N MET A 62 12.00 4.95 -4.66
CA MET A 62 13.46 4.94 -4.75
C MET A 62 14.09 4.04 -3.67
N LEU A 63 15.27 3.51 -3.97
CA LEU A 63 16.03 2.69 -3.04
C LEU A 63 16.58 3.56 -1.90
N LEU A 64 16.38 3.13 -0.65
CA LEU A 64 16.85 3.87 0.51
C LEU A 64 18.36 3.68 0.68
N SER A 65 19.09 4.79 0.58
CA SER A 65 20.47 4.84 1.02
C SER A 65 20.49 5.24 2.49
N LEU A 66 20.31 4.26 3.39
CA LEU A 66 20.23 4.49 4.84
C LEU A 66 21.49 5.16 5.42
N SER A 67 22.62 5.13 4.71
CA SER A 67 23.87 5.79 5.09
C SER A 67 23.88 7.32 4.89
N LYS A 68 22.89 7.91 4.20
CA LYS A 68 22.94 9.31 3.76
C LYS A 68 22.25 10.32 4.69
N GLY A 69 21.67 9.89 5.82
CA GLY A 69 21.25 10.80 6.89
C GLY A 69 20.27 11.92 6.52
N TRP A 70 19.44 11.75 5.49
CA TRP A 70 18.50 12.78 5.02
C TRP A 70 17.03 12.33 5.07
N GLY A 71 16.76 11.08 5.42
CA GLY A 71 15.43 10.49 5.34
C GLY A 71 14.59 10.66 6.61
N GLY A 72 13.58 9.83 6.71
CA GLY A 72 12.72 9.73 7.89
C GLY A 72 11.97 8.43 7.93
N ASP A 73 11.24 8.23 9.02
CA ASP A 73 10.33 7.11 9.16
C ASP A 73 9.09 7.45 9.99
N THR A 74 8.12 6.56 9.95
CA THR A 74 6.94 6.58 10.81
C THR A 74 6.55 5.16 11.16
N VAL A 75 5.78 4.99 12.24
CA VAL A 75 5.19 3.71 12.63
C VAL A 75 3.68 3.78 12.43
N THR A 76 3.12 2.86 11.66
CA THR A 76 1.66 2.77 11.42
C THR A 76 0.92 2.22 12.65
N PRO A 77 -0.42 2.33 12.72
CA PRO A 77 -1.23 1.68 13.76
C PRO A 77 -1.00 0.17 13.87
N SER A 78 -0.64 -0.49 12.76
CA SER A 78 -0.32 -1.92 12.73
C SER A 78 1.08 -2.25 13.25
N GLY A 79 1.86 -1.25 13.66
CA GLY A 79 3.23 -1.40 14.17
C GLY A 79 4.30 -1.52 13.07
N GLN A 80 3.94 -1.32 11.80
CA GLN A 80 4.89 -1.36 10.70
C GLN A 80 5.70 -0.05 10.64
N THR A 81 7.03 -0.17 10.56
CA THR A 81 7.88 0.97 10.23
C THR A 81 7.86 1.23 8.72
N VAL A 82 7.52 2.45 8.33
CA VAL A 82 7.52 2.95 6.95
C VAL A 82 8.58 4.02 6.85
N ARG A 83 9.56 3.83 5.97
CA ARG A 83 10.70 4.75 5.79
C ARG A 83 10.64 5.52 4.47
N PHE A 84 11.33 6.65 4.46
CA PHE A 84 11.37 7.63 3.38
C PHE A 84 12.81 8.09 3.14
N ASP A 85 13.13 8.41 1.90
CA ASP A 85 14.45 8.90 1.49
C ASP A 85 14.67 10.40 1.78
N THR A 86 13.57 11.16 1.90
CA THR A 86 13.59 12.61 2.10
C THR A 86 12.48 13.07 3.06
N PRO A 87 12.63 14.24 3.71
CA PRO A 87 11.58 14.86 4.52
C PRO A 87 10.32 15.16 3.70
N LYS A 88 10.45 15.72 2.49
CA LYS A 88 9.29 15.96 1.62
C LYS A 88 8.53 14.69 1.28
N CYS A 89 9.19 13.55 1.09
CA CYS A 89 8.51 12.28 0.83
C CYS A 89 7.70 11.81 2.04
N LEU A 90 8.27 11.86 3.24
CA LEU A 90 7.53 11.53 4.46
C LEU A 90 6.32 12.46 4.62
N LEU A 91 6.50 13.75 4.44
CA LEU A 91 5.43 14.74 4.66
C LEU A 91 4.31 14.64 3.61
N ARG A 92 4.64 14.33 2.34
CA ARG A 92 3.65 14.04 1.28
C ARG A 92 2.86 12.77 1.59
N TRP A 93 3.55 11.70 1.96
CA TRP A 93 2.91 10.45 2.35
C TRP A 93 1.94 10.67 3.52
N ARG A 94 2.38 11.40 4.54
CA ARG A 94 1.52 11.72 5.71
C ARG A 94 0.32 12.60 5.35
N ALA A 95 0.43 13.46 4.35
CA ALA A 95 -0.68 14.30 3.90
C ALA A 95 -1.75 13.49 3.13
N SER A 96 -1.38 12.37 2.52
CA SER A 96 -2.28 11.49 1.76
C SER A 96 -2.80 10.26 2.51
N HIS A 97 -2.26 9.97 3.70
CA HIS A 97 -2.61 8.80 4.50
C HIS A 97 -3.34 9.18 5.79
N GLU A 98 -4.65 8.93 5.82
CA GLU A 98 -5.51 9.17 6.98
C GLU A 98 -5.22 8.20 8.14
N ASP A 99 -4.70 7.01 7.83
CA ASP A 99 -4.43 5.90 8.76
C ASP A 99 -3.01 5.94 9.38
N ARG A 100 -2.40 7.13 9.42
CA ARG A 100 -1.03 7.35 9.93
C ARG A 100 -0.80 7.06 11.42
N GLY A 101 -1.85 6.75 12.19
CA GLY A 101 -1.77 6.38 13.62
C GLY A 101 -1.44 7.54 14.57
N ALA A 102 -1.12 7.20 15.83
CA ALA A 102 -0.52 8.15 16.76
C ALA A 102 0.77 8.69 16.14
N ASP A 103 1.01 10.00 16.19
CA ASP A 103 2.05 10.64 15.38
C ASP A 103 3.47 10.22 15.81
N HIS A 104 4.01 9.19 15.16
CA HIS A 104 5.36 8.65 15.36
C HIS A 104 6.34 9.05 14.25
N ALA A 105 6.03 10.11 13.50
CA ALA A 105 6.91 10.56 12.43
C ALA A 105 8.23 11.07 12.99
N ARG A 106 9.34 10.63 12.38
CA ARG A 106 10.69 11.09 12.68
C ARG A 106 11.41 11.48 11.40
N LEU A 107 12.22 12.52 11.50
CA LEU A 107 13.06 12.99 10.41
C LEU A 107 14.49 13.05 10.90
N THR A 108 15.44 12.88 9.98
CA THR A 108 16.85 13.05 10.31
C THR A 108 17.13 14.53 10.54
N GLU A 109 17.60 14.87 11.73
CA GLU A 109 17.88 16.25 12.13
C GLU A 109 19.22 16.70 11.53
N TYR A 110 19.24 17.93 11.02
CA TYR A 110 20.33 18.45 10.17
C TYR A 110 21.71 18.42 10.83
N TYR A 111 21.82 18.83 12.10
CA TYR A 111 23.12 18.97 12.76
C TYR A 111 23.63 17.65 13.35
N THR A 112 22.73 16.87 13.93
CA THR A 112 23.06 15.63 14.63
C THR A 112 23.11 14.42 13.70
N SER A 113 22.44 14.50 12.55
CA SER A 113 22.20 13.35 11.66
C SER A 113 21.47 12.19 12.34
N GLU A 114 20.76 12.46 13.44
CA GLU A 114 19.96 11.47 14.17
C GLU A 114 18.47 11.64 13.87
N LEU A 115 17.69 10.56 14.02
CA LEU A 115 16.24 10.63 13.90
C LEU A 115 15.63 11.37 15.10
N ALA A 116 14.95 12.47 14.84
CA ALA A 116 14.19 13.22 15.82
C ALA A 116 12.68 13.16 15.51
N PRO A 117 11.80 13.03 16.53
CA PRO A 117 10.36 13.20 16.39
C PRO A 117 10.01 14.52 15.70
N LEU A 118 9.10 14.45 14.73
CA LEU A 118 8.62 15.60 13.95
C LEU A 118 8.14 16.74 14.86
N SER A 119 7.51 16.43 15.99
CA SER A 119 7.00 17.40 16.95
C SER A 119 8.08 18.26 17.63
N ARG A 120 9.35 17.81 17.63
CA ARG A 120 10.50 18.58 18.17
C ARG A 120 11.19 19.43 17.12
N LEU A 121 10.81 19.29 15.85
CA LEU A 121 11.53 19.87 14.72
C LEU A 121 10.86 21.14 14.22
N THR A 122 11.69 22.08 13.79
CA THR A 122 11.32 23.17 12.88
C THR A 122 11.75 22.77 11.48
N LEU A 123 10.88 22.98 10.49
CA LEU A 123 11.13 22.65 9.10
C LEU A 123 11.49 23.93 8.35
N VAL A 124 12.68 24.01 7.78
CA VAL A 124 13.12 25.19 7.02
C VAL A 124 12.84 24.99 5.54
N GLU A 125 11.99 25.86 4.99
CA GLU A 125 11.66 25.92 3.56
C GLU A 125 12.56 26.93 2.83
N GLY A 126 13.01 26.59 1.63
CA GLY A 126 13.66 27.55 0.73
C GLY A 126 15.07 27.98 1.12
N SER A 127 15.77 27.16 1.91
CA SER A 127 17.22 27.32 2.16
C SER A 127 18.05 26.92 0.93
N ASP A 128 19.34 27.24 0.96
CA ASP A 128 20.30 26.75 -0.03
C ASP A 128 20.76 25.30 0.18
N VAL A 129 20.46 24.70 1.34
CA VAL A 129 20.72 23.28 1.61
C VAL A 129 19.75 22.41 0.82
N LEU A 130 20.31 21.46 0.06
CA LEU A 130 19.56 20.58 -0.82
C LEU A 130 19.59 19.13 -0.32
N GLY A 131 18.45 18.45 -0.44
CA GLY A 131 18.36 17.01 -0.29
C GLY A 131 18.86 16.25 -1.52
N PRO A 132 18.87 14.90 -1.46
CA PRO A 132 19.28 14.05 -2.58
C PRO A 132 18.36 14.18 -3.81
N MET A 133 17.19 14.81 -3.63
CA MET A 133 16.21 15.09 -4.68
C MET A 133 16.03 16.61 -4.91
N GLY A 134 17.03 17.44 -4.59
CA GLY A 134 16.97 18.89 -4.75
C GLY A 134 16.31 19.60 -3.56
N ALA A 135 15.49 20.61 -3.82
CA ALA A 135 14.86 21.41 -2.77
C ALA A 135 14.01 20.54 -1.83
N ASP A 136 14.10 20.84 -0.53
CA ASP A 136 13.47 20.05 0.53
C ASP A 136 13.10 20.92 1.73
N LEU A 137 12.50 20.29 2.75
CA LEU A 137 12.27 20.89 4.06
C LEU A 137 13.35 20.40 5.03
N VAL A 138 14.24 21.29 5.45
CA VAL A 138 15.39 20.91 6.29
C VAL A 138 14.96 20.83 7.76
N PRO A 139 15.05 19.67 8.42
CA PRO A 139 14.61 19.52 9.80
C PRO A 139 15.69 19.98 10.77
N VAL A 140 15.37 20.95 11.61
CA VAL A 140 16.29 21.53 12.59
C VAL A 140 15.66 21.51 13.98
N GLU A 141 16.39 20.99 14.97
CA GLU A 141 15.94 20.97 16.35
C GLU A 141 16.51 22.15 17.16
N GLY A 142 15.63 22.84 17.90
CA GLY A 142 16.01 23.86 18.87
C GLY A 142 16.11 25.28 18.30
N ARG A 143 15.62 26.25 19.08
CA ARG A 143 15.51 27.67 18.67
C ARG A 143 16.83 28.28 18.21
N ALA A 144 17.90 28.04 18.97
CA ALA A 144 19.23 28.58 18.66
C ALA A 144 19.81 28.01 17.36
N SER A 145 19.61 26.70 17.13
CA SER A 145 20.04 26.01 15.91
C SER A 145 19.28 26.49 14.68
N VAL A 146 17.97 26.76 14.82
CA VAL A 146 17.14 27.35 13.76
C VAL A 146 17.63 28.75 13.42
N GLU A 147 17.88 29.60 14.42
CA GLU A 147 18.42 30.94 14.18
C GLU A 147 19.79 30.90 13.50
N ALA A 148 20.66 29.96 13.86
CA ALA A 148 21.94 29.76 13.18
C ALA A 148 21.75 29.30 11.74
N PHE A 149 20.91 28.28 11.53
CA PHE A 149 20.61 27.76 10.21
C PHE A 149 20.08 28.85 9.27
N LEU A 150 19.12 29.67 9.72
CA LEU A 150 18.55 30.74 8.90
C LEU A 150 19.56 31.84 8.56
N ARG A 151 20.54 32.11 9.42
CA ARG A 151 21.62 33.06 9.11
C ARG A 151 22.57 32.51 8.05
N ASP A 152 22.90 31.23 8.14
CA ASP A 152 23.94 30.62 7.32
C ASP A 152 23.40 30.16 5.96
N HIS A 153 22.13 29.72 5.92
CA HIS A 153 21.50 29.04 4.78
C HIS A 153 20.23 29.72 4.27
N GLY A 154 19.75 30.76 4.98
CA GLY A 154 18.50 31.43 4.65
C GLY A 154 17.26 30.56 4.85
N GLY A 155 16.20 30.89 4.10
CA GLY A 155 14.92 30.18 4.13
C GLY A 155 13.92 30.72 5.16
N LYS A 156 12.85 29.96 5.36
CA LYS A 156 11.73 30.27 6.25
C LYS A 156 11.49 29.10 7.21
N ALA A 157 11.53 29.37 8.50
CA ALA A 157 11.15 28.40 9.52
C ALA A 157 9.63 28.19 9.55
N LEU A 158 9.22 26.93 9.56
CA LEU A 158 7.84 26.47 9.69
C LEU A 158 7.75 25.46 10.83
N ALA A 159 6.78 25.63 11.71
CA ALA A 159 6.35 24.54 12.56
C ALA A 159 5.75 23.41 11.71
N PRO A 160 5.80 22.13 12.15
CA PRO A 160 5.25 21.02 11.37
C PRO A 160 3.78 21.21 10.97
N ALA A 161 2.98 21.86 11.82
CA ALA A 161 1.57 22.16 11.56
C ALA A 161 1.35 23.25 10.49
N GLU A 162 2.38 24.04 10.17
CA GLU A 162 2.32 25.09 9.13
C GLU A 162 2.66 24.56 7.73
N VAL A 163 3.15 23.32 7.62
CA VAL A 163 3.41 22.69 6.33
C VAL A 163 2.10 22.34 5.64
N THR A 164 1.86 22.95 4.49
CA THR A 164 0.63 22.76 3.71
C THR A 164 0.87 21.91 2.46
N ALA A 165 -0.21 21.48 1.80
CA ALA A 165 -0.12 20.89 0.47
C ALA A 165 0.58 21.82 -0.55
N ALA A 166 0.40 23.14 -0.42
CA ALA A 166 1.06 24.11 -1.29
C ALA A 166 2.57 24.18 -1.03
N THR A 167 2.99 24.19 0.24
CA THR A 167 4.40 24.06 0.67
C THR A 167 5.04 22.84 0.00
N LEU A 168 4.38 21.68 0.10
CA LEU A 168 4.91 20.43 -0.47
C LEU A 168 4.87 20.40 -2.00
N ALA A 169 3.90 21.05 -2.64
CA ALA A 169 3.81 21.11 -4.11
C ALA A 169 4.88 22.02 -4.74
N ALA A 170 5.37 23.02 -4.01
CA ALA A 170 6.42 23.91 -4.47
C ALA A 170 7.81 23.22 -4.58
N LEU A 171 8.00 22.12 -3.85
CA LEU A 171 9.23 21.33 -3.85
C LEU A 171 9.23 20.37 -5.04
N LYS A 172 10.08 20.59 -6.04
CA LYS A 172 10.17 19.69 -7.20
C LYS A 172 10.85 18.37 -6.85
#